data_AF-A0A919DN01-F1
#
_entry.id   AF-A0A919DN01-F1
#
_cell.length_a   1.000
_cell.length_b   1.000
_cell.length_c   1.000
_cell.angle_alpha   90.00
_cell.angle_beta   90.00
_cell.angle_gamma   90.00
#
_symmetry.space_group_name_H-M   'P 1'
#
loop_
_entity.id
_entity.type
_entity.pdbx_description
1 polymer ?
#
loop_
_entity_poly.entity_id
_entity_poly.type
_entity_poly.pdbx_seq_one_letter_code
_entity_poly.pdbx_strand_id
1 'polypeptide(L)'
;MQEPGTRPRQGDGQEGDVWWTPRCSCTVRPDRAPLLFCADLAQAAADEAVRHLRPMSAAVLDQAPTAIAWRGLPSTHLLTGRDNATPTVVQRRLAQRADRIEELPDSSHSPFLSRPRTVARTIATAAGRTAPPG
;
A
#
# COMPACT_ATOMS: atom_id res chain seq x y z
N MET A 1 31.53 3.89 -17.25
CA MET A 1 31.13 3.21 -18.52
C MET A 1 30.09 2.14 -18.12
N GLN A 2 28.99 2.02 -18.86
CA GLN A 2 27.68 1.46 -18.43
C GLN A 2 27.63 -0.01 -17.93
N GLU A 3 26.62 -0.28 -17.09
CA GLU A 3 26.14 -1.54 -16.46
C GLU A 3 25.17 -2.36 -17.37
N PRO A 4 24.32 -3.31 -16.90
CA PRO A 4 24.48 -4.76 -16.84
C PRO A 4 23.42 -5.52 -17.68
N GLY A 5 23.57 -6.84 -17.90
CA GLY A 5 22.71 -7.61 -18.82
C GLY A 5 22.00 -8.81 -18.20
N THR A 6 20.98 -8.60 -17.35
CA THR A 6 19.99 -9.66 -17.09
C THR A 6 19.01 -9.65 -18.26
N ARG A 7 18.99 -10.71 -19.07
CA ARG A 7 18.08 -10.82 -20.21
C ARG A 7 16.62 -10.68 -19.76
N PRO A 8 15.76 -9.96 -20.52
CA PRO A 8 14.33 -9.95 -20.25
C PRO A 8 13.77 -11.38 -20.35
N ARG A 9 12.97 -11.78 -19.36
CA ARG A 9 12.25 -13.06 -19.38
C ARG A 9 11.17 -12.98 -20.46
N GLN A 10 11.26 -13.85 -21.47
CA GLN A 10 10.33 -13.90 -22.60
C GLN A 10 9.28 -14.99 -22.33
N GLY A 11 8.00 -14.62 -22.29
CA GLY A 11 6.87 -15.54 -22.20
C GLY A 11 6.13 -15.53 -20.86
N ASP A 12 4.97 -16.20 -20.87
CA ASP A 12 4.12 -16.40 -19.71
C ASP A 12 4.84 -17.25 -18.67
N GLY A 13 4.59 -16.99 -17.39
CA GLY A 13 5.11 -17.84 -16.31
C GLY A 13 4.36 -17.70 -15.00
N GLN A 14 4.64 -18.65 -14.12
CA GLN A 14 4.01 -18.79 -12.81
C GLN A 14 5.10 -19.03 -11.75
N GLU A 15 5.02 -18.30 -10.64
CA GLU A 15 5.82 -18.57 -9.44
C GLU A 15 4.90 -18.48 -8.22
N GLY A 16 4.61 -19.63 -7.59
CA GLY A 16 3.65 -19.72 -6.51
C GLY A 16 2.23 -19.33 -6.95
N ASP A 17 1.64 -18.36 -6.25
CA ASP A 17 0.29 -17.83 -6.47
C ASP A 17 0.24 -16.67 -7.51
N VAL A 18 1.37 -16.32 -8.12
CA VAL A 18 1.49 -15.14 -9.00
C VAL A 18 1.68 -15.56 -10.47
N TRP A 19 0.97 -14.87 -11.37
CA TRP A 19 0.96 -15.08 -12.82
C TRP A 19 1.36 -13.78 -13.54
N TRP A 20 2.12 -13.85 -14.65
CA TRP A 20 2.45 -12.67 -15.48
C TRP A 20 2.33 -12.93 -16.99
N THR A 21 2.04 -11.89 -17.77
CA THR A 21 1.92 -11.87 -19.25
C THR A 21 2.57 -10.61 -19.84
N PRO A 22 2.91 -10.49 -21.15
CA PRO A 22 3.85 -9.50 -21.71
C PRO A 22 3.47 -8.00 -21.62
N ARG A 23 2.29 -7.67 -21.10
CA ARG A 23 1.99 -6.35 -20.48
C ARG A 23 1.75 -6.62 -19.00
N CYS A 24 2.84 -6.92 -18.29
CA CYS A 24 2.79 -7.58 -16.99
C CYS A 24 1.99 -6.73 -16.01
N SER A 25 0.76 -7.14 -15.72
CA SER A 25 -0.01 -6.62 -14.61
C SER A 25 0.03 -7.64 -13.47
N CYS A 26 0.08 -7.17 -12.23
CA CYS A 26 -0.09 -7.98 -11.05
C CYS A 26 -1.50 -7.79 -10.51
N THR A 27 -2.12 -8.90 -10.10
CA THR A 27 -3.41 -8.93 -9.41
C THR A 27 -3.25 -9.69 -8.10
N VAL A 28 -4.09 -9.34 -7.12
CA VAL A 28 -4.25 -10.15 -5.92
C VAL A 28 -5.37 -11.13 -6.16
N ARG A 29 -5.20 -12.36 -5.68
CA ARG A 29 -6.25 -13.38 -5.68
C ARG A 29 -7.52 -12.83 -5.01
N PRO A 30 -8.68 -12.82 -5.69
CA PRO A 30 -9.89 -12.20 -5.16
C PRO A 30 -10.33 -12.77 -3.80
N ASP A 31 -10.16 -14.07 -3.58
CA ASP A 31 -10.49 -14.75 -2.31
C ASP A 31 -9.60 -14.31 -1.13
N ARG A 32 -8.40 -13.78 -1.42
CA ARG A 32 -7.45 -13.31 -0.40
C ARG A 32 -7.55 -11.82 -0.14
N ALA A 33 -8.12 -11.05 -1.07
CA ALA A 33 -8.17 -9.60 -0.98
C ALA A 33 -8.86 -9.06 0.29
N PRO A 34 -9.99 -9.63 0.78
CA PRO A 34 -10.59 -9.18 2.04
C PRO A 34 -9.65 -9.33 3.24
N LEU A 35 -8.96 -10.46 3.34
CA LEU A 35 -8.01 -10.74 4.42
C LEU A 35 -6.79 -9.82 4.37
N LEU A 36 -6.27 -9.56 3.17
CA LEU A 36 -5.08 -8.74 2.99
C LEU A 36 -5.36 -7.26 3.22
N PHE A 37 -6.47 -6.76 2.69
CA PHE A 37 -6.71 -5.33 2.59
C PHE A 37 -7.76 -4.76 3.55
N CYS A 38 -8.68 -5.60 4.02
CA CYS A 38 -9.93 -5.18 4.65
C CYS A 38 -10.30 -6.01 5.90
N ALA A 39 -9.32 -6.61 6.58
CA ALA A 39 -9.56 -7.53 7.70
C ALA A 39 -10.20 -6.89 8.96
N ASP A 40 -10.40 -5.58 8.96
CA ASP A 40 -11.08 -4.82 10.01
C ASP A 40 -12.43 -4.23 9.58
N LEU A 41 -12.95 -4.62 8.41
CA LEU A 41 -14.28 -4.26 7.94
C LEU A 41 -15.30 -5.37 8.17
N ALA A 42 -16.58 -5.01 8.22
CA ALA A 42 -17.67 -5.97 8.08
C ALA A 42 -17.62 -6.62 6.68
N GLN A 43 -17.98 -7.91 6.60
CA GLN A 43 -17.84 -8.71 5.37
C GLN A 43 -18.45 -8.03 4.14
N ALA A 44 -19.68 -7.51 4.23
CA ALA A 44 -20.34 -6.85 3.11
C ALA A 44 -19.57 -5.61 2.60
N ALA A 45 -18.93 -4.85 3.50
CA ALA A 45 -18.11 -3.69 3.13
C ALA A 45 -16.77 -4.12 2.52
N ALA A 46 -16.16 -5.19 3.03
CA ALA A 46 -14.95 -5.76 2.45
C ALA A 46 -15.22 -6.30 1.03
N ASP A 47 -16.34 -7.00 0.82
CA ASP A 47 -16.74 -7.52 -0.49
C ASP A 47 -16.97 -6.39 -1.50
N GLU A 48 -17.59 -5.29 -1.07
CA GLU A 48 -17.72 -4.08 -1.89
C GLU A 48 -16.36 -3.48 -2.21
N ALA A 49 -15.48 -3.28 -1.22
CA ALA A 49 -14.15 -2.72 -1.44
C ALA A 49 -13.33 -3.54 -2.46
N VAL A 50 -13.41 -4.87 -2.39
CA VAL A 50 -12.68 -5.77 -3.30
C VAL A 50 -13.16 -5.64 -4.75
N ARG A 51 -14.44 -5.30 -5.00
CA ARG A 51 -14.96 -5.05 -6.36
C ARG A 51 -14.30 -3.85 -7.04
N HIS A 52 -13.71 -2.94 -6.28
CA HIS A 52 -13.01 -1.76 -6.80
C HIS A 52 -11.54 -2.04 -7.15
N LEU A 53 -10.99 -3.20 -6.79
CA LEU A 53 -9.61 -3.56 -7.16
C LEU A 53 -9.49 -3.73 -8.68
N ARG A 54 -8.33 -3.33 -9.20
CA ARG A 54 -7.96 -3.43 -10.62
C ARG A 54 -6.54 -3.97 -10.73
N PRO A 55 -6.19 -4.65 -11.83
CA PRO A 55 -4.80 -5.03 -12.10
C PRO A 55 -3.88 -3.80 -12.07
N MET A 56 -2.74 -3.92 -11.41
CA MET A 56 -1.70 -2.89 -11.36
C MET A 56 -0.55 -3.27 -12.29
N SER A 57 0.18 -2.30 -12.86
CA SER A 57 1.41 -2.62 -13.61
C SER A 57 2.41 -3.34 -12.70
N ALA A 58 2.99 -4.45 -13.14
CA ALA A 58 4.02 -5.17 -12.40
C ALA A 58 5.31 -4.35 -12.21
N ALA A 59 5.53 -3.32 -13.04
CA ALA A 59 6.67 -2.42 -12.93
C ALA A 59 6.74 -1.72 -11.56
N VAL A 60 5.61 -1.54 -10.87
CA VAL A 60 5.56 -0.94 -9.52
C VAL A 60 6.39 -1.71 -8.47
N LEU A 61 6.68 -2.98 -8.72
CA LEU A 61 7.40 -3.84 -7.78
C LEU A 61 8.93 -3.71 -7.90
N ASP A 62 9.44 -3.21 -9.03
CA ASP A 62 10.89 -3.23 -9.34
C ASP A 62 11.43 -1.88 -9.86
N GLN A 63 10.56 -0.97 -10.30
CA GLN A 63 11.01 0.30 -10.87
C GLN A 63 11.49 1.27 -9.78
N ALA A 64 12.73 1.73 -9.90
CA ALA A 64 13.25 2.80 -9.07
C ALA A 64 12.50 4.14 -9.32
N PRO A 65 12.18 4.90 -8.27
CA PRO A 65 11.56 6.21 -8.44
C PRO A 65 12.55 7.21 -9.05
N THR A 66 12.06 8.11 -9.90
CA THR A 66 12.88 9.19 -10.49
C THR A 66 13.15 10.33 -9.51
N ALA A 67 12.30 10.48 -8.49
CA ALA A 67 12.45 11.45 -7.41
C ALA A 67 11.91 10.88 -6.09
N ILE A 68 12.46 11.33 -4.96
CA ILE A 68 12.13 10.83 -3.62
C ILE A 68 11.55 11.97 -2.78
N ALA A 69 10.23 12.10 -2.76
CA ALA A 69 9.53 13.24 -2.15
C ALA A 69 9.81 13.42 -0.65
N TRP A 70 9.87 12.33 0.12
CA TRP A 70 10.05 12.37 1.58
C TRP A 70 11.41 12.91 2.04
N ARG A 71 12.38 13.09 1.13
CA ARG A 71 13.67 13.73 1.45
C ARG A 71 13.60 15.26 1.46
N GLY A 72 12.58 15.85 0.84
CA GLY A 72 12.47 17.31 0.69
C GLY A 72 11.13 17.90 1.12
N LEU A 73 10.14 17.07 1.46
CA LEU A 73 8.82 17.49 1.91
C LEU A 73 8.49 16.87 3.27
N PRO A 74 7.88 17.64 4.19
CA PRO A 74 7.36 17.10 5.45
C PRO A 74 6.46 15.91 5.18
N SER A 75 6.78 14.78 5.82
CA SER A 75 6.15 13.50 5.55
C SER A 75 5.58 12.89 6.82
N THR A 76 4.36 12.36 6.73
CA THR A 76 3.71 11.59 7.79
C THR A 76 3.45 10.17 7.33
N HIS A 77 3.81 9.19 8.15
CA HIS A 77 3.53 7.77 7.92
C HIS A 77 2.42 7.29 8.85
N LEU A 78 1.37 6.67 8.30
CA LEU A 78 0.36 5.95 9.06
C LEU A 78 0.75 4.47 9.14
N LEU A 79 1.08 3.99 10.34
CA LEU A 79 1.43 2.60 10.59
C LEU A 79 0.19 1.83 11.05
N THR A 80 -0.16 0.76 10.36
CA THR A 80 -1.34 -0.06 10.60
C THR A 80 -0.96 -1.37 11.28
N GLY A 81 -1.45 -1.59 12.51
CA GLY A 81 -0.95 -2.68 13.37
C GLY A 81 -1.46 -4.08 13.01
N ARG A 82 -2.58 -4.20 12.28
CA ARG A 82 -3.18 -5.48 11.84
C ARG A 82 -3.13 -5.65 10.31
N ASP A 83 -2.10 -5.10 9.68
CA ASP A 83 -1.90 -5.16 8.24
C ASP A 83 -1.34 -6.52 7.81
N ASN A 84 -2.12 -7.25 7.01
CA ASN A 84 -1.74 -8.56 6.46
C ASN A 84 -1.05 -8.45 5.10
N ALA A 85 -1.07 -7.29 4.45
CA ALA A 85 -0.43 -7.05 3.16
C ALA A 85 1.01 -6.52 3.34
N THR A 86 1.24 -5.64 4.33
CA THR A 86 2.57 -5.11 4.67
C THR A 86 2.87 -5.36 6.15
N PRO A 87 3.72 -6.35 6.48
CA PRO A 87 4.04 -6.67 7.87
C PRO A 87 4.57 -5.45 8.65
N THR A 88 4.16 -5.32 9.92
CA THR A 88 4.50 -4.17 10.78
C THR A 88 6.00 -3.89 10.86
N VAL A 89 6.84 -4.94 10.84
CA VAL A 89 8.31 -4.78 10.83
C VAL A 89 8.81 -4.07 9.57
N VAL A 90 8.19 -4.33 8.42
CA VAL A 90 8.49 -3.65 7.15
C VAL A 90 7.99 -2.21 7.22
N GLN A 91 6.76 -1.99 7.71
CA GLN A 91 6.22 -0.65 7.89
C GLN A 91 7.13 0.20 8.79
N ARG A 92 7.60 -0.32 9.94
CA ARG A 92 8.50 0.42 10.83
C ARG A 92 9.80 0.84 10.14
N ARG A 93 10.37 0.00 9.27
CA ARG A 93 11.54 0.38 8.46
C ARG A 93 11.21 1.49 7.45
N LEU A 94 10.03 1.44 6.83
CA LEU A 94 9.58 2.47 5.91
C LEU A 94 9.25 3.78 6.64
N ALA A 95 8.66 3.70 7.82
CA ALA A 95 8.22 4.82 8.64
C ALA A 95 9.40 5.69 9.12
N GLN A 96 10.60 5.11 9.25
CA GLN A 96 11.84 5.86 9.54
C GLN A 96 12.18 6.94 8.50
N ARG A 97 11.55 6.89 7.32
CA ARG A 97 11.72 7.89 6.26
C ARG A 97 10.83 9.13 6.43
N ALA A 98 9.89 9.10 7.38
CA ALA A 98 8.94 10.18 7.63
C ALA A 98 9.32 10.98 8.88
N ASP A 99 8.98 12.27 8.89
CA ASP A 99 9.19 13.15 10.05
C ASP A 99 8.23 12.83 11.19
N ARG A 100 7.06 12.28 10.86
CA ARG A 100 6.02 11.93 11.82
C ARG A 100 5.45 10.55 11.55
N ILE A 101 5.23 9.80 12.62
CA ILE A 101 4.61 8.47 12.58
C ILE A 101 3.35 8.53 13.44
N GLU A 102 2.22 8.11 12.86
CA GLU A 102 0.98 7.86 13.59
C GLU A 102 0.64 6.38 13.54
N GLU A 103 0.49 5.75 14.71
CA GLU A 103 0.16 4.32 14.79
C GLU A 103 -1.35 4.12 14.94
N LEU A 104 -1.90 3.21 14.15
CA LEU A 104 -3.27 2.71 14.20
C LEU A 104 -3.22 1.21 14.53
N PRO A 105 -3.06 0.83 15.81
CA PRO A 105 -2.74 -0.54 16.21
C PRO A 105 -3.81 -1.55 15.78
N ASP A 106 -5.07 -1.15 15.79
CA ASP A 106 -6.21 -2.03 15.46
C ASP A 106 -6.63 -1.98 13.99
N SER A 107 -5.92 -1.21 13.15
CA SER A 107 -6.25 -1.04 11.74
C SER A 107 -5.63 -2.11 10.86
N SER A 108 -6.41 -2.59 9.88
CA SER A 108 -5.87 -3.34 8.75
C SER A 108 -5.24 -2.40 7.71
N HIS A 109 -4.88 -2.94 6.54
CA HIS A 109 -4.17 -2.24 5.46
C HIS A 109 -4.87 -0.98 4.93
N SER A 110 -6.21 -0.93 4.98
CA SER A 110 -7.01 0.15 4.38
C SER A 110 -7.68 1.04 5.44
N PRO A 111 -6.92 1.82 6.24
CA PRO A 111 -7.47 2.68 7.29
C PRO A 111 -8.41 3.76 6.74
N PHE A 112 -8.29 4.11 5.45
CA PHE A 112 -9.20 5.06 4.80
C PHE A 112 -10.63 4.52 4.64
N LEU A 113 -10.83 3.19 4.70
CA LEU A 113 -12.15 2.57 4.72
C LEU A 113 -12.68 2.37 6.15
N SER A 114 -11.84 1.85 7.05
CA SER A 114 -12.28 1.50 8.41
C SER A 114 -12.26 2.68 9.39
N ARG A 115 -11.38 3.66 9.17
CA ARG A 115 -11.14 4.83 10.03
C ARG A 115 -11.08 6.14 9.23
N PRO A 116 -12.05 6.43 8.35
CA PRO A 116 -11.98 7.55 7.41
C PRO A 116 -11.78 8.91 8.11
N ARG A 117 -12.41 9.13 9.27
CA ARG A 117 -12.25 10.38 10.05
C ARG A 117 -10.82 10.57 10.54
N THR A 118 -10.19 9.52 11.04
CA THR A 118 -8.80 9.56 11.50
C THR A 118 -7.87 9.89 10.34
N VAL A 119 -8.00 9.20 9.21
CA VAL A 119 -7.19 9.46 8.02
C VAL A 119 -7.39 10.88 7.49
N ALA A 120 -8.65 11.36 7.42
CA ALA A 120 -8.95 12.73 6.99
C ALA A 120 -8.30 13.77 7.91
N ARG A 121 -8.32 13.54 9.23
CA ARG A 121 -7.64 14.39 10.20
C ARG A 121 -6.13 14.39 9.99
N THR A 122 -5.50 13.21 9.83
CA THR A 122 -4.05 13.10 9.57
C THR A 122 -3.67 13.91 8.32
N ILE A 123 -4.44 13.78 7.23
CA ILE A 123 -4.21 14.52 6.00
C ILE A 123 -4.38 16.03 6.22
N ALA A 124 -5.43 16.46 6.93
CA ALA A 124 -5.64 17.87 7.23
C ALA A 124 -4.47 18.46 8.04
N THR A 125 -4.03 17.76 9.09
CA THR A 125 -2.87 18.16 9.90
C THR A 125 -1.59 18.22 9.07
N ALA A 126 -1.32 17.20 8.24
CA ALA A 126 -0.14 17.19 7.37
C ALA A 126 -0.16 18.33 6.33
N ALA A 127 -1.35 18.76 5.89
CA ALA A 127 -1.54 19.90 5.01
C ALA A 127 -1.51 21.27 5.73
N GLY A 128 -1.21 21.32 7.03
CA GLY A 128 -1.20 22.55 7.83
C GLY A 128 -2.59 23.11 8.13
N ARG A 129 -3.66 22.32 7.94
CA ARG A 129 -5.03 22.71 8.28
C ARG A 129 -5.41 22.19 9.67
N THR A 130 -6.10 23.00 10.45
CA THR A 130 -6.79 22.54 11.67
C THR A 130 -7.97 21.66 11.24
N ALA A 131 -7.98 20.39 11.66
CA ALA A 131 -9.06 19.47 11.34
C ALA A 131 -10.36 19.88 12.08
N PRO A 132 -11.56 19.68 11.48
CA PRO A 132 -12.81 19.95 12.16
C PRO A 132 -12.99 19.04 13.39
N PRO A 133 -13.68 19.51 14.46
CA PRO A 133 -14.01 18.67 15.60
C PRO A 133 -14.88 17.48 15.16
N GLY A 134 -14.69 16.34 15.83
CA GLY A 134 -15.26 15.04 15.46
C GLY A 134 -16.69 14.79 15.91
#